data_AF-A0A5P1E115-F1
#
_entry.id   AF-A0A5P1E115-F1
#
_cell.length_a   1.000
_cell.length_b   1.000
_cell.length_c   1.000
_cell.angle_alpha   90.00
_cell.angle_beta   90.00
_cell.angle_gamma   90.00
#
_symmetry.space_group_name_H-M   'P 1'
#
loop_
_entity.id
_entity.type
_entity.pdbx_description
1 polymer ?
#
loop_
_entity_poly.entity_id
_entity_poly.type
_entity_poly.pdbx_seq_one_letter_code
_entity_poly.pdbx_strand_id
1 'polypeptide(L)'
;MHAMQMKGFEDAVMTLKDGGLRMKMIDITEMFSYRRDGHPGPYRCLDSNKPKEGPKAQDCLHWCMPGAVDTWNEILAEIIRREYNGLR
;
A
#
# COMPACT_ATOMS: atom_id res chain seq x y z
N MET A 1 -13.15 0.74 4.31
CA MET A 1 -12.29 0.48 3.13
C MET A 1 -11.61 -0.87 3.24
N HIS A 2 -10.81 -1.12 4.27
CA HIS A 2 -10.11 -2.40 4.48
C HIS A 2 -11.01 -3.64 4.44
N ALA A 3 -12.12 -3.67 5.19
CA ALA A 3 -13.05 -4.79 5.17
C ALA A 3 -13.60 -5.12 3.77
N MET A 4 -13.80 -4.11 2.91
CA MET A 4 -14.23 -4.33 1.52
C MET A 4 -13.12 -4.91 0.65
N GLN A 5 -11.86 -4.48 0.88
CA GLN A 5 -10.69 -5.04 0.19
C GLN A 5 -10.48 -6.51 0.59
N MET A 6 -10.59 -6.82 1.89
CA MET A 6 -10.49 -8.19 2.39
C MET A 6 -11.57 -9.09 1.80
N LYS A 7 -12.83 -8.64 1.81
CA LYS A 7 -13.93 -9.38 1.18
C LYS A 7 -13.66 -9.64 -0.31
N GLY A 8 -13.24 -8.61 -1.05
CA GLY A 8 -12.92 -8.77 -2.48
C GLY A 8 -11.78 -9.75 -2.74
N PHE A 9 -10.76 -9.76 -1.87
CA PHE A 9 -9.67 -10.73 -1.93
C PHE A 9 -10.16 -12.16 -1.64
N GLU A 10 -10.98 -12.36 -0.61
CA GLU A 10 -11.58 -13.65 -0.26
C GLU A 10 -12.46 -14.19 -1.40
N ASP A 11 -13.31 -13.35 -1.98
CA ASP A 11 -14.16 -13.70 -3.13
C ASP A 11 -13.31 -14.12 -4.35
N ALA A 12 -12.20 -13.44 -4.60
CA ALA A 12 -11.26 -13.78 -5.68
C ALA A 12 -10.55 -15.12 -5.40
N VAL A 13 -10.05 -15.34 -4.18
CA VAL A 13 -9.43 -16.61 -3.79
C VAL A 13 -10.39 -17.78 -3.94
N MET A 14 -11.66 -17.60 -3.54
CA MET A 14 -12.69 -18.63 -3.68
C MET A 14 -12.96 -18.99 -5.14
N THR A 15 -12.97 -17.98 -6.03
CA THR A 15 -13.15 -18.18 -7.48
C THR A 15 -11.97 -18.93 -8.12
N LEU A 16 -10.76 -18.74 -7.59
CA LEU A 16 -9.53 -19.29 -8.15
C LEU A 16 -9.14 -20.66 -7.60
N LYS A 17 -9.88 -21.20 -6.60
CA LYS A 17 -9.56 -22.47 -5.92
C LYS A 17 -9.34 -23.64 -6.87
N ASP A 18 -10.13 -23.74 -7.93
CA ASP A 18 -10.08 -24.86 -8.86
C ASP A 18 -9.07 -24.66 -10.01
N GLY A 19 -8.52 -23.44 -10.16
CA GLY A 19 -7.65 -23.06 -11.27
C GLY A 19 -6.15 -23.24 -11.01
N GLY A 20 -5.75 -23.75 -9.84
CA GLY A 20 -4.34 -23.91 -9.46
C GLY A 20 -3.55 -22.60 -9.27
N LEU A 21 -4.22 -21.45 -9.34
CA LEU A 21 -3.63 -20.13 -9.13
C LEU A 21 -3.54 -19.83 -7.63
N ARG A 22 -2.38 -19.32 -7.20
CA ARG A 22 -2.15 -18.89 -5.81
C ARG A 22 -2.15 -17.38 -5.74
N MET A 23 -2.98 -16.82 -4.86
CA MET A 23 -3.04 -15.38 -4.60
C MET A 23 -2.66 -15.10 -3.15
N LYS A 24 -1.92 -14.00 -2.93
CA LYS A 24 -1.60 -13.49 -1.60
C LYS A 24 -1.93 -12.02 -1.50
N MET A 25 -2.46 -11.62 -0.36
CA MET A 25 -2.72 -10.22 -0.04
C MET A 25 -1.53 -9.63 0.73
N ILE A 26 -1.08 -8.45 0.30
CA ILE A 26 -0.12 -7.64 1.05
C ILE A 26 -0.94 -6.68 1.90
N ASP A 27 -1.32 -7.11 3.11
CA ASP A 27 -2.11 -6.27 4.00
C ASP A 27 -1.23 -5.26 4.72
N ILE A 28 -1.25 -4.04 4.21
CA ILE A 28 -0.46 -2.89 4.68
C ILE A 28 -1.31 -1.94 5.52
N THR A 29 -2.60 -2.20 5.70
CA THR A 29 -3.56 -1.21 6.20
C THR A 29 -3.23 -0.74 7.60
N GLU A 30 -3.02 -1.68 8.52
CA GLU A 30 -2.76 -1.36 9.92
C GLU A 30 -1.41 -0.65 10.07
N MET A 31 -0.35 -1.20 9.48
CA MET A 31 0.98 -0.62 9.61
C MET A 31 1.08 0.80 9.00
N PHE A 32 0.35 1.09 7.91
CA PHE A 32 0.33 2.41 7.28
C PHE A 32 -0.57 3.40 8.03
N SER A 33 -1.51 2.92 8.84
CA SER A 33 -2.29 3.80 9.72
C SER A 33 -1.42 4.56 10.73
N TYR A 34 -0.26 4.00 11.08
CA TYR A 34 0.75 4.64 11.94
C TYR A 34 1.65 5.63 11.19
N ARG A 35 1.66 5.62 9.85
CA ARG A 35 2.62 6.38 9.03
C ARG A 35 2.08 7.67 8.46
N ARG A 36 1.24 8.40 9.20
CA ARG A 36 0.70 9.69 8.73
C ARG A 36 1.80 10.73 8.45
N ASP A 37 2.98 10.55 9.03
CA ASP A 37 4.21 11.30 8.79
C ASP A 37 4.79 11.09 7.38
N GLY A 38 4.45 9.98 6.72
CA GLY A 38 4.96 9.63 5.40
C GLY A 38 4.29 10.35 4.23
N HIS A 39 3.32 11.22 4.49
CA HIS A 39 2.60 11.96 3.45
C HIS A 39 3.34 13.25 3.05
N PRO A 40 3.29 13.66 1.76
CA PRO A 40 3.92 14.89 1.30
C PRO A 40 3.24 16.15 1.85
N GLY A 41 2.01 16.07 2.33
CA GLY A 41 1.28 17.22 2.86
C GLY A 41 1.26 18.36 1.82
N PRO A 42 1.81 19.56 2.13
CA PRO A 42 1.83 20.67 1.19
C PRO A 42 2.94 20.59 0.13
N TYR A 43 3.88 19.65 0.26
CA TYR A 43 5.10 19.60 -0.54
C TYR A 43 4.96 18.82 -1.85
N ARG A 44 3.76 18.35 -2.18
CA ARG A 44 3.51 17.72 -3.48
C ARG A 44 3.60 18.71 -4.65
N CYS A 45 3.22 19.96 -4.44
CA CYS A 45 3.25 20.97 -5.50
C CYS A 45 4.42 21.94 -5.28
N LEU A 46 5.32 22.01 -6.25
CA LEU A 46 6.48 22.91 -6.22
C LEU A 46 6.13 24.37 -6.61
N ASP A 47 4.89 24.62 -7.02
CA ASP A 47 4.41 25.95 -7.35
C ASP A 47 4.34 26.80 -6.07
N SER A 48 5.22 27.80 -5.98
CA SER A 48 5.30 28.72 -4.84
C SER A 48 4.06 29.59 -4.65
N ASN A 49 3.20 29.71 -5.67
CA ASN A 49 1.96 30.46 -5.60
C ASN A 49 0.79 29.63 -5.05
N LYS A 50 0.99 28.31 -4.83
CA LYS A 50 -0.04 27.46 -4.23
C LYS A 50 -0.09 27.68 -2.72
N PRO A 51 -1.29 27.75 -2.12
CA PRO A 51 -1.44 27.75 -0.67
C PRO A 51 -0.81 26.47 -0.10
N LYS A 52 0.06 26.62 0.90
CA LYS A 52 0.59 25.49 1.69
C LYS A 52 -0.28 25.16 2.90
N GLU A 53 -1.29 25.98 3.16
CA GLU A 53 -2.16 25.90 4.32
C GLU A 53 -3.58 25.49 3.93
N GLY A 54 -4.27 24.88 4.89
CA GLY A 54 -5.64 24.43 4.75
C GLY A 54 -5.78 23.02 4.17
N PRO A 55 -6.96 22.37 4.34
CA PRO A 55 -7.15 20.96 4.03
C PRO A 55 -6.91 20.61 2.55
N LYS A 56 -7.18 21.55 1.64
CA LYS A 56 -7.00 21.36 0.19
C LYS A 56 -5.53 21.38 -0.24
N ALA A 57 -4.65 21.93 0.59
CA ALA A 57 -3.21 21.95 0.35
C ALA A 57 -2.52 20.66 0.82
N GLN A 58 -3.17 19.87 1.68
CA GLN A 58 -2.59 18.67 2.28
C GLN A 58 -2.91 17.43 1.44
N ASP A 59 -1.90 16.90 0.75
CA ASP A 59 -2.02 15.58 0.15
C ASP A 59 -1.79 14.50 1.21
N CYS A 60 -2.89 13.88 1.63
CA CYS A 60 -2.94 12.75 2.57
C CYS A 60 -3.18 11.40 1.87
N LEU A 61 -3.07 11.35 0.53
CA LEU A 61 -3.30 10.13 -0.25
C LEU A 61 -1.97 9.52 -0.71
N HIS A 62 -1.04 10.36 -1.14
CA HIS A 62 0.25 9.92 -1.67
C HIS A 62 1.33 9.87 -0.58
N TRP A 63 2.47 9.29 -0.92
CA TRP A 63 3.54 9.04 0.03
C TRP A 63 4.84 9.68 -0.47
N CYS A 64 5.63 10.22 0.45
CA CYS A 64 6.99 10.67 0.18
C CYS A 64 7.92 9.50 -0.14
N MET A 65 8.97 9.79 -0.91
CA MET A 65 10.10 8.90 -1.16
C MET A 65 11.42 9.63 -0.87
N PRO A 66 12.39 9.00 -0.16
CA PRO A 66 12.26 7.71 0.52
C PRO A 66 11.24 7.78 1.68
N GLY A 67 10.60 6.66 2.02
CA GLY A 67 9.51 6.69 2.99
C GLY A 67 8.75 5.38 3.15
N ALA A 68 7.49 5.49 3.56
CA ALA A 68 6.68 4.32 3.91
C ALA A 68 6.55 3.33 2.73
N VAL A 69 6.46 3.82 1.48
CA VAL A 69 6.38 2.98 0.27
C VAL A 69 7.56 2.00 0.15
N ASP A 70 8.74 2.35 0.66
CA ASP A 70 9.90 1.45 0.63
C ASP A 70 9.63 0.18 1.45
N THR A 71 8.89 0.30 2.57
CA THR A 71 8.46 -0.84 3.37
C THR A 71 7.48 -1.76 2.62
N TRP A 72 6.63 -1.24 1.73
CA TRP A 72 5.80 -2.10 0.86
C TRP A 72 6.66 -2.97 -0.04
N ASN A 73 7.72 -2.38 -0.61
CA ASN A 73 8.62 -3.07 -1.51
C ASN A 73 9.41 -4.15 -0.78
N GLU A 74 9.87 -3.88 0.44
CA GLU A 74 10.54 -4.88 1.28
C GLU A 74 9.63 -6.06 1.63
N ILE A 75 8.37 -5.80 2.01
CA ILE A 75 7.39 -6.85 2.30
C ILE A 75 7.09 -7.68 1.05
N LEU A 76 6.89 -7.03 -0.11
CA LEU A 76 6.67 -7.72 -1.38
C LEU A 76 7.86 -8.61 -1.73
N ALA A 77 9.09 -8.08 -1.62
CA ALA A 77 10.30 -8.84 -1.89
C ALA A 77 10.43 -10.06 -0.97
N GLU A 78 10.11 -9.90 0.31
CA GLU A 78 10.12 -11.00 1.29
C GLU A 78 9.06 -12.06 0.99
N ILE A 79 7.84 -11.65 0.59
CA ILE A 79 6.79 -12.58 0.15
C ILE A 79 7.27 -13.38 -1.06
N ILE A 80 7.78 -12.71 -2.10
CA ILE A 80 8.31 -13.36 -3.31
C ILE A 80 9.42 -14.34 -2.93
N ARG A 81 10.36 -13.93 -2.08
CA ARG A 81 11.47 -14.76 -1.62
C ARG A 81 10.98 -16.02 -0.91
N ARG A 82 10.00 -15.91 -0.01
CA ARG A 82 9.39 -17.06 0.69
C ARG A 82 8.65 -17.99 -0.25
N GLU A 83 7.87 -17.44 -1.18
CA GLU A 83 7.14 -18.25 -2.16
C GLU A 83 8.09 -18.97 -3.11
N TYR A 84 9.14 -18.30 -3.59
CA TYR A 84 10.13 -18.90 -4.46
C TYR A 84 10.90 -20.03 -3.76
N ASN A 85 11.29 -19.82 -2.49
CA ASN A 85 12.01 -20.83 -1.72
C ASN A 85 11.12 -22.00 -1.27
N GLY A 86 9.83 -21.79 -1.05
CA GLY A 86 8.86 -22.84 -0.74
C GLY A 86 8.33 -23.62 -1.95
N LEU A 87 8.71 -23.20 -3.16
CA LEU A 87 8.50 -23.94 -4.42
C LEU A 87 9.68 -24.87 -4.77
N ARG A 88 10.75 -24.85 -3.97
CA ARG A 88 11.85 -25.81 -4.02
C ARG A 88 11.59 -27.00 -3.10
#